data_AF-A0A2V3JKR9-F1
#
_entry.id   AF-A0A2V3JKR9-F1
#
_cell.length_a   1.000
_cell.length_b   1.000
_cell.length_c   1.000
_cell.angle_alpha   90.00
_cell.angle_beta   90.00
_cell.angle_gamma   90.00
#
_symmetry.space_group_name_H-M   'P 1'
#
loop_
_entity.id
_entity.type
_entity.pdbx_description
1 polymer ?
#
loop_
_entity_poly.entity_id
_entity_poly.type
_entity_poly.pdbx_seq_one_letter_code
_entity_poly.pdbx_strand_id
1 'polypeptide(L)'
;MIPPSIEREHILEAVQKIDSEGVPSHRGLKRFFLEFEGKPYPPKYTISLANKFANGEELDSSRFSGGQETNNFLRRLGFDIVEVSLSKGKSIPPKKKLPDKVSQKGHRGERCPDCKVTVKRMLEKIYGSVESDYKVEVRTGVEEYVDTPFYQKLKKIFSELQKYRGHEDFARKSTLHPCDFFVPDAGFIVEFDETQHFTIPRKISFQNYPHNLELGFSPAKWIALCDKHDSKDNDPSDRDEQRAWYDTLRDFLPEIKLDFQRNAN
;
A
#
# COMPACT_ATOMS: atom_id res chain seq x y z
N MET A 1 -31.67 -1.45 24.23
CA MET A 1 -31.14 -2.79 24.52
C MET A 1 -31.36 -3.66 23.30
N ILE A 2 -30.43 -4.57 23.01
CA ILE A 2 -30.56 -5.52 21.91
C ILE A 2 -31.68 -6.53 22.23
N PRO A 3 -32.70 -6.71 21.35
CA PRO A 3 -33.77 -7.68 21.58
C PRO A 3 -33.26 -9.12 21.66
N PRO A 4 -33.72 -9.93 22.62
CA PRO A 4 -33.31 -11.33 22.75
C PRO A 4 -33.88 -12.23 21.65
N SER A 5 -34.85 -11.75 20.85
CA SER A 5 -35.39 -12.47 19.69
C SER A 5 -34.42 -12.56 18.52
N ILE A 6 -33.30 -11.83 18.56
CA ILE A 6 -32.23 -11.96 17.56
C ILE A 6 -31.40 -13.20 17.91
N GLU A 7 -31.37 -14.14 16.98
CA GLU A 7 -30.70 -15.44 17.10
C GLU A 7 -29.55 -15.54 16.09
N ARG A 8 -28.76 -16.61 16.17
CA ARG A 8 -27.55 -16.78 15.37
C ARG A 8 -27.84 -16.74 13.87
N GLU A 9 -28.95 -17.33 13.45
CA GLU A 9 -29.41 -17.42 12.07
C GLU A 9 -29.69 -16.02 11.50
N HIS A 10 -30.34 -15.16 12.27
CA HIS A 10 -30.61 -13.77 11.90
C HIS A 10 -29.32 -12.95 11.72
N ILE A 11 -28.27 -13.25 12.50
CA ILE A 11 -26.94 -12.65 12.32
C ILE A 11 -26.31 -13.11 10.99
N LEU A 12 -26.46 -14.38 10.62
CA LEU A 12 -25.95 -14.91 9.34
C LEU A 12 -26.67 -14.27 8.14
N GLU A 13 -27.98 -14.12 8.20
CA GLU A 13 -28.75 -13.42 7.16
C GLU A 13 -28.33 -11.96 7.02
N ALA A 14 -28.07 -11.28 8.14
CA ALA A 14 -27.52 -9.92 8.14
C ALA A 14 -26.14 -9.86 7.48
N VAL A 15 -25.26 -10.83 7.74
CA VAL A 15 -23.95 -10.94 7.10
C VAL A 15 -24.09 -11.13 5.58
N GLN A 16 -24.98 -12.02 5.13
CA GLN A 16 -25.23 -12.23 3.69
C GLN A 16 -25.77 -10.97 3.01
N LYS A 17 -26.66 -10.23 3.67
CA LYS A 17 -27.19 -8.95 3.17
C LYS A 17 -26.09 -7.89 3.08
N ILE A 18 -25.19 -7.83 4.06
CA ILE A 18 -24.03 -6.93 4.01
C ILE A 18 -23.10 -7.31 2.84
N ASP A 19 -22.93 -8.61 2.56
CA ASP A 19 -22.11 -9.09 1.43
C ASP A 19 -22.69 -8.69 0.07
N SER A 20 -24.02 -8.62 -0.07
CA SER A 20 -24.69 -8.28 -1.34
C SER A 20 -24.87 -6.77 -1.54
N GLU A 21 -25.24 -6.02 -0.51
CA GLU A 21 -25.59 -4.60 -0.60
C GLU A 21 -24.47 -3.66 -0.10
N GLY A 22 -23.50 -4.20 0.63
CA GLY A 22 -22.43 -3.44 1.26
C GLY A 22 -22.85 -2.74 2.54
N VAL A 23 -21.87 -2.09 3.19
CA VAL A 23 -22.09 -1.30 4.40
C VAL A 23 -22.18 0.18 4.03
N PRO A 24 -23.23 0.91 4.45
CA PRO A 24 -23.29 2.36 4.31
C PRO A 24 -22.07 3.04 4.94
N SER A 25 -21.53 4.09 4.31
CA SER A 25 -20.29 4.77 4.74
C SER A 25 -20.29 5.21 6.22
N HIS A 26 -21.45 5.58 6.78
CA HIS A 26 -21.61 5.99 8.18
C HIS A 26 -21.78 4.83 9.18
N ARG A 27 -21.97 3.59 8.71
CA ARG A 27 -22.15 2.36 9.51
C ARG A 27 -20.91 1.46 9.51
N GLY A 28 -19.77 1.98 9.01
CA GLY A 28 -18.52 1.24 8.86
C GLY A 28 -17.85 0.76 10.15
N LEU A 29 -16.79 -0.03 9.98
CA LEU A 29 -15.95 -0.59 11.05
C LEU A 29 -15.29 0.52 11.87
N LYS A 30 -15.27 0.35 13.20
CA LYS A 30 -14.59 1.25 14.14
C LYS A 30 -13.53 0.48 14.92
N ARG A 31 -13.73 0.31 16.23
CA ARG A 31 -12.78 -0.34 17.15
C ARG A 31 -12.90 -1.87 17.21
N PHE A 32 -14.08 -2.41 16.93
CA PHE A 32 -14.35 -3.85 16.97
C PHE A 32 -14.98 -4.29 15.66
N PHE A 33 -14.67 -5.51 15.23
CA PHE A 33 -15.32 -6.15 14.09
C PHE A 33 -15.70 -7.60 14.40
N LEU A 34 -16.79 -8.03 13.75
CA LEU A 34 -17.26 -9.40 13.73
C LEU A 34 -16.54 -10.12 12.61
N GLU A 35 -15.77 -11.18 12.91
CA GLU A 35 -15.12 -11.99 11.88
C GLU A 35 -16.00 -13.20 11.55
N PHE A 36 -16.37 -13.33 10.27
CA PHE A 36 -17.11 -14.48 9.78
C PHE A 36 -16.59 -14.87 8.40
N GLU A 37 -16.22 -16.14 8.22
CA GLU A 37 -15.62 -16.67 6.98
C GLU A 37 -14.44 -15.83 6.46
N GLY A 38 -13.58 -15.34 7.37
CA GLY A 38 -12.40 -14.53 7.04
C GLY A 38 -12.70 -13.11 6.57
N LYS A 39 -13.93 -12.61 6.77
CA LYS A 39 -14.34 -11.24 6.44
C LYS A 39 -14.77 -10.47 7.70
N PRO A 40 -14.44 -9.17 7.80
CA PRO A 40 -14.85 -8.32 8.92
C PRO A 40 -16.18 -7.61 8.66
N TYR A 41 -17.09 -7.67 9.64
CA TYR A 41 -18.42 -7.05 9.60
C TYR A 41 -18.60 -6.06 10.76
N PRO A 42 -19.28 -4.91 10.58
CA PRO A 42 -19.51 -3.94 11.66
C PRO A 42 -20.51 -4.48 12.68
N PRO A 43 -20.09 -4.78 13.93
CA PRO A 43 -20.91 -5.54 14.89
C PRO A 43 -22.26 -4.87 15.15
N LYS A 44 -22.25 -3.54 15.31
CA LYS A 44 -23.46 -2.76 15.59
C LYS A 44 -24.42 -2.73 14.40
N TYR A 45 -23.89 -2.67 13.18
CA TYR A 45 -24.73 -2.67 11.98
C TYR A 45 -25.29 -4.05 11.68
N THR A 46 -24.52 -5.11 11.91
CA THR A 46 -25.00 -6.49 11.77
C THR A 46 -26.20 -6.75 12.68
N ILE A 47 -26.16 -6.30 13.94
CA ILE A 47 -27.32 -6.41 14.85
C ILE A 47 -28.51 -5.56 14.40
N SER A 48 -28.25 -4.34 13.90
CA SER A 48 -29.26 -3.45 13.29
C SER A 48 -30.08 -4.18 12.23
N LEU A 49 -29.37 -4.84 11.29
CA LEU A 49 -29.96 -5.60 10.19
C LEU A 49 -30.57 -6.93 10.65
N ALA A 50 -29.95 -7.64 11.59
CA ALA A 50 -30.47 -8.89 12.11
C ALA A 50 -31.85 -8.70 12.75
N ASN A 51 -32.09 -7.56 13.38
CA ASN A 51 -33.42 -7.21 13.89
C ASN A 51 -34.48 -7.11 12.79
N LYS A 52 -34.10 -6.74 11.56
CA LYS A 52 -35.03 -6.70 10.43
C LYS A 52 -35.48 -8.09 10.04
N PHE A 53 -34.59 -9.07 10.13
CA PHE A 53 -34.92 -10.48 9.85
C PHE A 53 -35.72 -11.10 11.00
N ALA A 54 -35.35 -10.80 12.25
CA ALA A 54 -36.04 -11.34 13.43
C ALA A 54 -37.43 -10.70 13.68
N ASN A 55 -37.55 -9.39 13.48
CA ASN A 55 -38.69 -8.59 13.94
C ASN A 55 -39.31 -7.69 12.85
N GLY A 56 -38.83 -7.76 11.60
CA GLY A 56 -39.40 -7.04 10.46
C GLY A 56 -38.92 -5.61 10.24
N GLU A 57 -38.21 -5.02 11.21
CA GLU A 57 -37.69 -3.64 11.14
C GLU A 57 -36.20 -3.54 11.51
N GLU A 58 -35.48 -2.62 10.87
CA GLU A 58 -34.09 -2.36 11.25
C GLU A 58 -34.05 -1.70 12.64
N LEU A 59 -33.22 -2.23 13.55
CA LEU A 59 -33.12 -1.69 14.91
C LEU A 59 -32.37 -0.36 14.88
N ASP A 60 -33.02 0.72 15.32
CA ASP A 60 -32.35 2.02 15.41
C ASP A 60 -31.10 1.93 16.31
N SER A 61 -29.97 2.33 15.72
CA SER A 61 -28.67 2.38 16.38
C SER A 61 -28.59 3.28 17.61
N SER A 62 -29.55 4.18 17.80
CA SER A 62 -29.68 4.98 19.03
C SER A 62 -30.18 4.14 20.22
N ARG A 63 -30.89 3.03 19.97
CA ARG A 63 -31.57 2.22 21.00
C ARG A 63 -30.64 1.27 21.75
N PHE A 64 -29.40 1.09 21.31
CA PHE A 64 -28.42 0.22 21.98
C PHE A 64 -27.00 0.76 21.79
N SER A 65 -26.10 0.40 22.72
CA SER A 65 -24.73 0.86 22.72
C SER A 65 -23.82 -0.04 21.87
N GLY A 66 -22.83 0.58 21.22
CA GLY A 66 -21.73 -0.17 20.59
C GLY A 66 -20.71 -0.60 21.64
N GLY A 67 -19.73 -1.42 21.24
CA GLY A 67 -18.69 -1.90 22.18
C GLY A 67 -19.20 -3.05 23.03
N GLN A 68 -19.13 -2.94 24.36
CA GLN A 68 -19.33 -4.09 25.26
C GLN A 68 -20.70 -4.76 25.12
N GLU A 69 -21.81 -4.01 25.04
CA GLU A 69 -23.16 -4.56 24.88
C GLU A 69 -23.29 -5.38 23.58
N THR A 70 -22.89 -4.77 22.45
CA THR A 70 -22.90 -5.40 21.11
C THR A 70 -21.98 -6.62 21.05
N ASN A 71 -20.75 -6.50 21.56
CA ASN A 71 -19.74 -7.55 21.46
C ASN A 71 -20.11 -8.77 22.32
N ASN A 72 -20.63 -8.55 23.53
CA ASN A 72 -21.04 -9.64 24.41
C ASN A 72 -22.25 -10.39 23.85
N PHE A 73 -23.19 -9.67 23.24
CA PHE A 73 -24.34 -10.29 22.59
C PHE A 73 -23.92 -11.24 21.46
N LEU A 74 -23.05 -10.79 20.55
CA LEU A 74 -22.57 -11.61 19.44
C LEU A 74 -21.73 -12.80 19.90
N ARG A 75 -20.87 -12.63 20.92
CA ARG A 75 -20.10 -13.73 21.50
C ARG A 75 -20.99 -14.81 22.11
N ARG A 76 -22.11 -14.44 22.76
CA ARG A 76 -23.09 -15.41 23.29
C ARG A 76 -23.76 -16.23 22.19
N LEU A 77 -23.88 -15.68 20.98
CA LEU A 77 -24.37 -16.37 19.80
C LEU A 77 -23.28 -17.18 19.05
N GLY A 78 -22.07 -17.27 19.63
CA GLY A 78 -20.97 -18.07 19.09
C GLY A 78 -20.17 -17.39 17.99
N PHE A 79 -20.12 -16.07 17.97
CA PHE A 79 -19.33 -15.32 17.00
C PHE A 79 -18.07 -14.69 17.59
N ASP A 80 -17.01 -14.66 16.78
CA ASP A 80 -15.73 -14.04 17.16
C ASP A 80 -15.73 -12.54 16.92
N ILE A 81 -15.37 -11.80 17.97
CA ILE A 81 -15.23 -10.34 17.93
C ILE A 81 -13.79 -9.96 18.18
N VAL A 82 -13.17 -9.36 17.16
CA VAL A 82 -11.79 -8.90 17.17
C VAL A 82 -11.73 -7.41 17.53
N GLU A 83 -10.85 -7.06 18.46
CA GLU A 83 -10.56 -5.67 18.83
C GLU A 83 -9.33 -5.16 18.08
N VAL A 84 -9.43 -3.99 17.48
CA VAL A 84 -8.28 -3.29 16.91
C VAL A 84 -7.65 -2.47 18.03
N SER A 85 -6.51 -2.95 18.57
CA SER A 85 -5.74 -2.22 19.57
C SER A 85 -5.17 -0.94 18.94
N LEU A 86 -5.71 0.21 19.33
CA LEU A 86 -5.20 1.53 18.94
C LEU A 86 -3.92 1.87 19.73
N SER A 87 -2.84 1.10 19.56
CA SER A 87 -1.50 1.68 19.70
C SER A 87 -1.35 2.71 18.57
N LYS A 88 -0.98 3.96 18.90
CA LYS A 88 -0.84 5.07 17.94
C LYS A 88 0.14 4.69 16.83
N GLY A 89 -0.39 4.09 15.78
CA GLY A 89 0.37 3.47 14.71
C GLY A 89 -0.53 2.59 13.85
N LYS A 90 -0.78 3.06 12.62
CA LYS A 90 -1.34 2.36 11.46
C LYS A 90 -2.76 1.79 11.58
N SER A 91 -3.62 2.18 10.62
CA SER A 91 -4.76 1.35 10.21
C SER A 91 -4.90 1.36 8.69
N ILE A 92 -4.51 0.23 8.11
CA ILE A 92 -4.78 -0.26 6.75
C ILE A 92 -6.30 -0.43 6.58
N PRO A 93 -6.93 -0.03 5.46
CA PRO A 93 -8.34 -0.29 5.19
C PRO A 93 -8.59 -1.76 4.75
N PRO A 94 -9.71 -2.41 5.12
CA PRO A 94 -9.97 -3.78 4.72
C PRO A 94 -10.53 -3.89 3.28
N LYS A 95 -10.16 -5.01 2.66
CA LYS A 95 -10.36 -5.44 1.26
C LYS A 95 -11.80 -5.25 0.76
N LYS A 96 -11.98 -4.40 -0.26
CA LYS A 96 -13.10 -4.54 -1.21
C LYS A 96 -12.82 -5.73 -2.12
N LYS A 97 -13.80 -6.64 -2.29
CA LYS A 97 -13.79 -7.56 -3.42
C LYS A 97 -13.67 -6.73 -4.70
N LEU A 98 -12.63 -7.04 -5.43
CA LEU A 98 -12.14 -6.30 -6.56
C LEU A 98 -12.95 -6.75 -7.79
N PRO A 99 -13.67 -5.86 -8.48
CA PRO A 99 -14.69 -6.24 -9.47
C PRO A 99 -14.11 -7.15 -10.56
N ASP A 100 -14.82 -8.24 -10.87
CA ASP A 100 -14.44 -9.26 -11.86
C ASP A 100 -14.52 -8.77 -13.32
N LYS A 101 -14.97 -7.53 -13.54
CA LYS A 101 -15.03 -6.93 -14.87
C LYS A 101 -14.07 -5.75 -14.96
N VAL A 102 -13.08 -5.87 -15.84
CA VAL A 102 -12.29 -4.74 -16.34
C VAL A 102 -13.29 -3.79 -17.01
N SER A 103 -13.47 -2.61 -16.41
CA SER A 103 -14.29 -1.55 -16.97
C SER A 103 -13.73 -1.17 -18.34
N GLN A 104 -14.51 -1.32 -19.41
CA GLN A 104 -14.18 -0.85 -20.77
C GLN A 104 -14.17 0.69 -20.88
N LYS A 105 -14.07 1.43 -19.78
CA LYS A 105 -13.77 2.86 -19.80
C LYS A 105 -12.30 3.01 -20.18
N GLY A 106 -12.03 3.74 -21.27
CA GLY A 106 -10.69 3.98 -21.77
C GLY A 106 -9.70 4.41 -20.67
N HIS A 107 -8.47 3.92 -20.76
CA HIS A 107 -7.42 4.16 -19.78
C HIS A 107 -7.08 5.66 -19.69
N ARG A 108 -6.91 6.18 -18.47
CA ARG A 108 -6.63 7.60 -18.19
C ARG A 108 -5.13 7.91 -18.15
N GLY A 109 -4.40 7.46 -19.16
CA GLY A 109 -2.94 7.66 -19.25
C GLY A 109 -2.16 6.92 -18.16
N GLU A 110 -0.97 7.42 -17.84
CA GLU A 110 0.05 6.75 -17.02
C GLU A 110 -0.36 6.56 -15.55
N ARG A 111 -1.25 7.41 -15.02
CA ARG A 111 -1.71 7.36 -13.61
C ARG A 111 -3.04 6.61 -13.44
N CYS A 112 -3.31 5.61 -14.26
CA CYS A 112 -4.58 4.90 -14.22
C CYS A 112 -4.71 4.04 -12.95
N PRO A 113 -5.66 4.35 -12.03
CA PRO A 113 -5.80 3.58 -10.78
C PRO A 113 -6.23 2.14 -11.04
N ASP A 114 -7.04 1.92 -12.08
CA ASP A 114 -7.51 0.59 -12.47
C ASP A 114 -6.36 -0.30 -12.98
N CYS A 115 -5.37 0.28 -13.68
CA CYS A 115 -4.16 -0.43 -14.09
C CYS A 115 -3.32 -0.84 -12.86
N LYS A 116 -3.07 0.10 -11.95
CA LYS A 116 -2.31 -0.17 -10.71
C LYS A 116 -2.98 -1.27 -9.89
N VAL A 117 -4.30 -1.20 -9.74
CA VAL A 117 -5.10 -2.25 -9.09
C VAL A 117 -5.00 -3.60 -9.81
N THR A 118 -5.00 -3.60 -11.14
CA THR A 118 -4.88 -4.85 -11.92
C THR A 118 -3.54 -5.52 -11.71
N VAL A 119 -2.44 -4.75 -11.71
CA VAL A 119 -1.10 -5.27 -11.42
C VAL A 119 -1.01 -5.80 -9.99
N LYS A 120 -1.61 -5.12 -9.01
CA LYS A 120 -1.69 -5.64 -7.64
C LYS A 120 -2.32 -7.04 -7.60
N ARG A 121 -3.49 -7.20 -8.23
CA ARG A 121 -4.18 -8.51 -8.29
C ARG A 121 -3.32 -9.59 -8.96
N MET A 122 -2.60 -9.22 -10.01
CA MET A 122 -1.70 -10.13 -10.70
C MET A 122 -0.58 -10.60 -9.76
N LEU A 123 0.05 -9.68 -9.04
CA LEU A 123 1.09 -9.98 -8.05
C LEU A 123 0.53 -10.84 -6.91
N GLU A 124 -0.66 -10.53 -6.38
CA GLU A 124 -1.29 -11.32 -5.31
C GLU A 124 -1.55 -12.77 -5.75
N LYS A 125 -1.91 -12.99 -7.02
CA LYS A 125 -2.11 -14.34 -7.56
C LYS A 125 -0.82 -15.14 -7.73
N ILE A 126 0.30 -14.46 -8.00
CA ILE A 126 1.59 -15.12 -8.26
C ILE A 126 2.35 -15.35 -6.95
N TYR A 127 2.35 -14.36 -6.06
CA TYR A 127 3.24 -14.31 -4.89
C TYR A 127 2.51 -14.27 -3.56
N GLY A 128 1.17 -14.26 -3.53
CA GLY A 128 0.41 -14.23 -2.28
C GLY A 128 0.21 -12.80 -1.76
N SER A 129 0.87 -12.43 -0.66
CA SER A 129 0.63 -11.13 -0.03
C SER A 129 1.23 -9.97 -0.83
N VAL A 130 0.49 -8.87 -0.97
CA VAL A 130 0.98 -7.61 -1.56
C VAL A 130 0.52 -6.41 -0.74
N GLU A 131 1.48 -5.71 -0.16
CA GLU A 131 1.26 -4.48 0.60
C GLU A 131 1.34 -3.27 -0.32
N SER A 132 0.44 -2.30 -0.15
CA SER A 132 0.44 -1.05 -0.92
C SER A 132 0.92 0.10 -0.04
N ASP A 133 1.55 1.10 -0.65
CA ASP A 133 2.09 2.27 0.05
C ASP A 133 3.00 1.85 1.21
N TYR A 134 3.85 0.84 0.96
CA TYR A 134 4.73 0.27 1.97
C TYR A 134 5.91 1.20 2.22
N LYS A 135 6.08 1.65 3.46
CA LYS A 135 7.18 2.53 3.84
C LYS A 135 8.41 1.72 4.21
N VAL A 136 9.38 1.67 3.30
CA VAL A 136 10.72 1.15 3.62
C VAL A 136 11.49 2.19 4.43
N GLU A 137 11.96 1.81 5.61
CA GLU A 137 12.83 2.68 6.42
C GLU A 137 14.23 2.75 5.82
N VAL A 138 14.42 3.74 4.93
CA VAL A 138 15.65 4.02 4.18
C VAL A 138 15.91 5.52 4.28
N ARG A 139 17.11 5.89 4.72
CA ARG A 139 17.55 7.29 4.87
C ARG A 139 17.98 7.84 3.51
N THR A 140 17.83 9.14 3.27
CA THR A 140 18.24 9.69 1.97
C THR A 140 19.64 10.28 1.95
N GLY A 141 20.26 10.48 3.12
CA GLY A 141 21.63 10.98 3.21
C GLY A 141 22.62 9.96 2.66
N VAL A 142 23.51 10.37 1.76
CA VAL A 142 24.52 9.47 1.17
C VAL A 142 25.49 8.91 2.21
N GLU A 143 25.78 9.69 3.26
CA GLU A 143 26.70 9.29 4.34
C GLU A 143 26.13 8.21 5.27
N GLU A 144 24.82 7.96 5.20
CA GLU A 144 24.15 6.88 5.96
C GLU A 144 24.55 5.48 5.46
N TYR A 145 25.22 5.41 4.31
CA TYR A 145 25.56 4.16 3.64
C TYR A 145 27.03 3.78 3.74
N VAL A 146 27.83 4.47 4.57
CA VAL A 146 29.29 4.29 4.66
C VAL A 146 29.72 2.84 4.89
N ASP A 147 28.93 2.07 5.63
CA ASP A 147 29.21 0.67 5.97
C ASP A 147 28.64 -0.33 4.94
N THR A 148 28.01 0.14 3.87
CA THR A 148 27.46 -0.73 2.82
C THR A 148 28.48 -1.03 1.71
N PRO A 149 28.40 -2.21 1.06
CA PRO A 149 29.32 -2.57 -0.02
C PRO A 149 29.33 -1.60 -1.20
N PHE A 150 28.22 -0.87 -1.41
CA PHE A 150 28.05 0.03 -2.54
C PHE A 150 28.22 1.52 -2.20
N TYR A 151 28.68 1.86 -0.99
CA TYR A 151 28.89 3.26 -0.58
C TYR A 151 29.62 4.10 -1.61
N GLN A 152 30.77 3.62 -2.12
CA GLN A 152 31.57 4.37 -3.09
C GLN A 152 30.83 4.61 -4.41
N LYS A 153 29.95 3.69 -4.81
CA LYS A 153 29.11 3.85 -6.01
C LYS A 153 27.97 4.83 -5.75
N LEU A 154 27.28 4.71 -4.62
CA LEU A 154 26.25 5.65 -4.19
C LEU A 154 26.80 7.08 -4.08
N LYS A 155 27.98 7.24 -3.46
CA LYS A 155 28.69 8.52 -3.36
C LYS A 155 29.04 9.11 -4.71
N LYS A 156 29.51 8.28 -5.64
CA LYS A 156 29.78 8.71 -7.03
C LYS A 156 28.50 9.18 -7.71
N ILE A 157 27.43 8.40 -7.67
CA ILE A 157 26.13 8.77 -8.28
C ILE A 157 25.64 10.10 -7.70
N PHE A 158 25.66 10.24 -6.37
CA PHE A 158 25.25 11.46 -5.68
C PHE A 158 26.07 12.67 -6.16
N SER A 159 27.39 12.54 -6.24
CA SER A 159 28.28 13.62 -6.71
C SER A 159 28.03 14.00 -8.17
N GLU A 160 27.77 13.03 -9.06
CA GLU A 160 27.46 13.33 -10.46
C GLU A 160 26.10 14.02 -10.62
N LEU A 161 25.11 13.68 -9.78
CA LEU A 161 23.84 14.41 -9.70
C LEU A 161 24.04 15.85 -9.24
N GLN A 162 24.87 16.08 -8.22
CA GLN A 162 25.18 17.44 -7.75
C GLN A 162 25.83 18.29 -8.85
N LYS A 163 26.81 17.73 -9.57
CA LYS A 163 27.55 18.43 -10.63
C LYS A 163 26.69 18.79 -11.84
N TYR A 164 25.62 18.05 -12.12
CA TYR A 164 24.81 18.25 -13.33
C TYR A 164 24.28 19.68 -13.46
N ARG A 165 23.68 20.22 -12.39
CA ARG A 165 23.19 21.63 -12.33
C ARG A 165 23.75 22.43 -11.16
N GLY A 166 24.69 21.87 -10.39
CA GLY A 166 25.29 22.53 -9.23
C GLY A 166 24.39 22.55 -7.99
N HIS A 167 23.40 21.66 -7.91
CA HIS A 167 22.52 21.55 -6.74
C HIS A 167 23.14 20.64 -5.69
N GLU A 168 23.64 21.20 -4.59
CA GLU A 168 24.31 20.41 -3.55
C GLU A 168 23.33 19.75 -2.57
N ASP A 169 22.20 20.41 -2.28
CA ASP A 169 21.27 20.03 -1.20
C ASP A 169 19.90 19.50 -1.69
N PHE A 170 19.91 18.61 -2.68
CA PHE A 170 18.65 18.04 -3.22
C PHE A 170 18.05 16.92 -2.36
N ALA A 171 18.84 16.24 -1.50
CA ALA A 171 18.37 15.14 -0.65
C ALA A 171 17.82 15.62 0.70
N ARG A 172 16.70 16.37 0.67
CA ARG A 172 16.16 17.04 1.86
C ARG A 172 15.30 16.18 2.79
N LYS A 173 14.73 15.08 2.30
CA LYS A 173 13.79 14.28 3.11
C LYS A 173 14.55 13.28 3.96
N SER A 174 14.23 13.15 5.23
CA SER A 174 14.93 12.19 6.10
C SER A 174 14.74 10.73 5.68
N THR A 175 13.63 10.39 5.00
CA THR A 175 13.33 9.05 4.49
C THR A 175 12.66 9.09 3.13
N LEU A 176 12.74 7.98 2.38
CA LEU A 176 12.00 7.79 1.13
C LEU A 176 10.47 7.83 1.34
N HIS A 177 9.77 8.16 0.26
CA HIS A 177 8.33 7.93 0.18
C HIS A 177 8.03 6.43 0.15
N PRO A 178 6.81 6.04 0.58
CA PRO A 178 6.38 4.66 0.42
C PRO A 178 6.43 4.21 -1.04
N CYS A 179 6.78 2.95 -1.27
CA CYS A 179 6.74 2.36 -2.61
C CYS A 179 5.31 1.99 -2.98
N ASP A 180 5.07 1.85 -4.29
CA ASP A 180 3.74 1.49 -4.77
C ASP A 180 3.28 0.15 -4.21
N PHE A 181 4.11 -0.89 -4.36
CA PHE A 181 3.87 -2.20 -3.75
C PHE A 181 5.12 -2.80 -3.09
N PHE A 182 4.89 -3.60 -2.05
CA PHE A 182 5.85 -4.53 -1.48
C PHE A 182 5.27 -5.94 -1.52
N VAL A 183 6.08 -6.90 -1.98
CA VAL A 183 5.72 -8.32 -2.11
C VAL A 183 6.57 -9.11 -1.10
N PRO A 184 6.06 -9.36 0.13
CA PRO A 184 6.89 -9.84 1.23
C PRO A 184 7.47 -11.23 0.98
N ASP A 185 6.64 -12.16 0.49
CA ASP A 185 7.00 -13.56 0.30
C ASP A 185 8.07 -13.74 -0.81
N ALA A 186 8.14 -12.80 -1.75
CA ALA A 186 9.13 -12.80 -2.83
C ALA A 186 10.29 -11.81 -2.60
N GLY A 187 10.23 -10.99 -1.56
CA GLY A 187 11.32 -10.09 -1.16
C GLY A 187 11.60 -8.92 -2.11
N PHE A 188 10.61 -8.36 -2.81
CA PHE A 188 10.84 -7.22 -3.72
C PHE A 188 9.77 -6.12 -3.61
N ILE A 189 10.14 -4.90 -4.04
CA ILE A 189 9.21 -3.78 -4.24
C ILE A 189 8.87 -3.61 -5.71
N VAL A 190 7.73 -2.98 -5.98
CA VAL A 190 7.33 -2.53 -7.31
C VAL A 190 7.07 -1.04 -7.25
N GLU A 191 7.57 -0.32 -8.26
CA GLU A 191 7.30 1.10 -8.51
C GLU A 191 6.78 1.26 -9.94
N PHE A 192 5.83 2.17 -10.12
CA PHE A 192 5.31 2.57 -11.42
C PHE A 192 5.97 3.87 -11.85
N ASP A 193 6.96 3.76 -12.73
CA ASP A 193 7.61 4.93 -13.30
C ASP A 193 6.69 5.64 -14.31
N GLU A 194 6.25 6.83 -13.95
CA GLU A 194 5.55 7.75 -14.85
C GLU A 194 6.55 8.57 -15.66
N THR A 195 6.10 9.20 -16.75
CA THR A 195 6.99 9.93 -17.68
C THR A 195 7.91 10.93 -16.99
N GLN A 196 7.44 11.58 -15.92
CA GLN A 196 8.22 12.53 -15.11
C GLN A 196 9.48 11.96 -14.44
N HIS A 197 9.64 10.63 -14.37
CA HIS A 197 10.85 9.97 -13.82
C HIS A 197 11.93 9.77 -14.89
N PHE A 198 11.59 9.87 -16.18
CA PHE A 198 12.53 9.66 -17.29
C PHE A 198 13.25 10.98 -17.65
N THR A 199 14.17 11.37 -16.77
CA THR A 199 14.93 12.63 -16.84
C THR A 199 16.43 12.41 -17.10
N ILE A 200 17.16 13.47 -17.46
CA ILE A 200 18.63 13.42 -17.60
C ILE A 200 19.32 13.01 -16.28
N PRO A 201 18.98 13.57 -15.10
CA PRO A 201 19.49 13.07 -13.81
C PRO A 201 19.28 11.57 -13.59
N ARG A 202 18.11 11.04 -13.98
CA ARG A 202 17.84 9.60 -13.87
C ARG A 202 18.76 8.78 -14.79
N LYS A 203 19.00 9.25 -16.02
CA LYS A 203 20.00 8.65 -16.93
C LYS A 203 21.42 8.68 -16.34
N ILE A 204 21.85 9.80 -15.76
CA ILE A 204 23.17 9.93 -15.10
C ILE A 204 23.33 8.88 -14.00
N SER A 205 22.26 8.63 -13.24
CA SER A 205 22.24 7.60 -12.20
C SER A 205 22.52 6.23 -12.80
N PHE A 206 21.72 5.79 -13.79
CA PHE A 206 21.90 4.48 -14.44
C PHE A 206 23.26 4.28 -15.10
N GLN A 207 23.85 5.32 -15.70
CA GLN A 207 25.18 5.25 -16.30
C GLN A 207 26.29 5.00 -15.27
N ASN A 208 26.04 5.28 -14.00
CA ASN A 208 26.98 5.07 -12.91
C ASN A 208 26.65 3.82 -12.06
N TYR A 209 25.62 3.07 -12.40
CA TYR A 209 25.29 1.83 -11.70
C TYR A 209 26.40 0.79 -11.90
N PRO A 210 26.75 0.02 -10.86
CA PRO A 210 27.74 -1.03 -10.99
C PRO A 210 27.16 -2.22 -11.78
N HIS A 211 27.99 -2.84 -12.62
CA HIS A 211 27.56 -3.94 -13.50
C HIS A 211 27.09 -5.19 -12.75
N ASN A 212 27.50 -5.36 -11.49
CA ASN A 212 27.12 -6.48 -10.63
C ASN A 212 25.90 -6.18 -9.75
N LEU A 213 25.22 -5.05 -9.94
CA LEU A 213 23.95 -4.78 -9.26
C LEU A 213 22.84 -5.60 -9.91
N GLU A 214 22.19 -6.46 -9.13
CA GLU A 214 21.04 -7.21 -9.59
C GLU A 214 19.79 -6.33 -9.58
N LEU A 215 19.13 -6.22 -10.75
CA LEU A 215 17.95 -5.38 -10.93
C LEU A 215 16.82 -6.18 -11.56
N GLY A 216 15.59 -5.92 -11.12
CA GLY A 216 14.37 -6.50 -11.71
C GLY A 216 13.98 -5.89 -13.07
N PHE A 217 14.82 -5.01 -13.63
CA PHE A 217 14.57 -4.31 -14.89
C PHE A 217 15.88 -4.05 -15.66
N SER A 218 15.77 -3.55 -16.90
CA SER A 218 16.92 -3.29 -17.76
C SER A 218 17.35 -1.81 -17.69
N PRO A 219 18.52 -1.47 -17.12
CA PRO A 219 19.03 -0.10 -17.10
C PRO A 219 19.15 0.49 -18.51
N ALA A 220 19.56 -0.31 -19.50
CA ALA A 220 19.67 0.14 -20.89
C ALA A 220 18.31 0.58 -21.46
N LYS A 221 17.23 -0.16 -21.18
CA LYS A 221 15.88 0.22 -21.59
C LYS A 221 15.42 1.50 -20.88
N TRP A 222 15.73 1.68 -19.60
CA TRP A 222 15.37 2.88 -18.85
C TRP A 222 16.16 4.11 -19.32
N ILE A 223 17.45 3.95 -19.67
CA ILE A 223 18.25 5.01 -20.30
C ILE A 223 17.61 5.43 -21.62
N ALA A 224 17.20 4.48 -22.47
CA ALA A 224 16.51 4.79 -23.73
C ALA A 224 15.17 5.52 -23.51
N LEU A 225 14.45 5.22 -22.42
CA LEU A 225 13.25 5.95 -22.04
C LEU A 225 13.58 7.38 -21.59
N CYS A 226 14.65 7.58 -20.82
CA CYS A 226 15.13 8.93 -20.47
C CYS A 226 15.46 9.74 -21.72
N ASP A 227 16.13 9.13 -22.70
CA ASP A 227 16.46 9.79 -23.97
C ASP A 227 15.22 10.11 -24.82
N LYS A 228 14.21 9.21 -24.79
CA LYS A 228 12.97 9.39 -25.55
C LYS A 228 12.08 10.48 -24.95
N HIS A 229 11.93 10.49 -23.63
CA HIS A 229 10.96 11.34 -22.95
C HIS A 229 11.55 12.71 -22.58
N ASP A 230 12.87 12.81 -22.32
CA ASP A 230 13.59 14.03 -21.90
C ASP A 230 12.77 14.90 -20.92
N SER A 231 12.16 14.25 -19.93
CA SER A 231 11.26 14.92 -19.00
C SER A 231 12.05 15.83 -18.08
N LYS A 232 11.43 16.98 -17.74
CA LYS A 232 12.03 18.02 -16.90
C LYS A 232 10.99 18.59 -15.97
N ASP A 233 11.30 18.65 -14.69
CA ASP A 233 10.47 19.27 -13.66
C ASP A 233 11.38 20.11 -12.76
N ASN A 234 11.35 21.42 -12.96
CA ASN A 234 12.27 22.37 -12.35
C ASN A 234 11.63 23.16 -11.21
N ASP A 235 10.53 22.67 -10.63
CA ASP A 235 9.90 23.33 -9.48
C ASP A 235 9.64 22.37 -8.30
N PRO A 236 10.51 22.30 -7.28
CA PRO A 236 11.69 23.15 -7.09
C PRO A 236 12.81 22.81 -8.10
N SER A 237 13.76 23.74 -8.25
CA SER A 237 14.80 23.70 -9.29
C SER A 237 15.56 22.37 -9.38
N ASP A 238 15.71 21.69 -8.25
CA ASP A 238 16.50 20.47 -8.06
C ASP A 238 15.66 19.18 -7.97
N ARG A 239 14.38 19.27 -8.34
CA ARG A 239 13.43 18.17 -8.19
C ARG A 239 13.83 16.94 -9.00
N ASP A 240 14.41 17.11 -10.18
CA ASP A 240 14.84 15.98 -11.01
C ASP A 240 16.05 15.24 -10.41
N GLU A 241 17.02 15.95 -9.82
CA GLU A 241 18.12 15.34 -9.05
C GLU A 241 17.60 14.61 -7.82
N GLN A 242 16.66 15.23 -7.10
CA GLN A 242 16.02 14.61 -5.94
C GLN A 242 15.31 13.31 -6.32
N ARG A 243 14.49 13.31 -7.39
CA ARG A 243 13.81 12.11 -7.87
C ARG A 243 14.80 11.04 -8.29
N ALA A 244 15.79 11.39 -9.11
CA ALA A 244 16.81 10.46 -9.57
C ALA A 244 17.57 9.80 -8.42
N TRP A 245 17.91 10.57 -7.38
CA TRP A 245 18.54 10.04 -6.18
C TRP A 245 17.63 9.12 -5.37
N TYR A 246 16.37 9.50 -5.15
CA TYR A 246 15.44 8.68 -4.40
C TYR A 246 15.09 7.38 -5.13
N ASP A 247 15.01 7.41 -6.46
CA ASP A 247 14.82 6.21 -7.27
C ASP A 247 16.10 5.36 -7.29
N THR A 248 17.29 5.98 -7.22
CA THR A 248 18.55 5.25 -7.02
C THR A 248 18.55 4.48 -5.71
N LEU A 249 18.17 5.12 -4.61
CA LEU A 249 18.11 4.44 -3.32
C LEU A 249 17.10 3.28 -3.30
N ARG A 250 16.03 3.37 -4.09
CA ARG A 250 15.07 2.27 -4.27
C ARG A 250 15.66 1.08 -5.00
N ASP A 251 16.39 1.33 -6.08
CA ASP A 251 17.01 0.28 -6.88
C ASP A 251 18.08 -0.49 -6.08
N PHE A 252 18.76 0.20 -5.17
CA PHE A 252 19.78 -0.38 -4.31
C PHE A 252 19.22 -1.03 -3.02
N LEU A 253 17.89 -1.01 -2.80
CA LEU A 253 17.27 -1.54 -1.57
C LEU A 253 17.76 -2.92 -1.14
N PRO A 254 17.83 -3.93 -2.03
CA PRO A 254 18.28 -5.26 -1.64
C PRO A 254 19.70 -5.27 -1.05
N GLU A 255 20.55 -4.35 -1.53
CA GLU A 255 21.96 -4.28 -1.15
C GLU A 255 22.21 -3.42 0.09
N ILE A 256 21.36 -2.42 0.35
CA ILE A 256 21.50 -1.51 1.50
C ILE A 256 20.67 -1.96 2.70
N LYS A 257 19.74 -2.90 2.53
CA LYS A 257 18.88 -3.40 3.62
C LYS A 257 18.85 -4.93 3.64
N LEU A 258 19.73 -5.53 4.44
CA LEU A 258 19.91 -6.99 4.55
C LEU A 258 18.63 -7.77 4.92
N ASP A 259 17.69 -7.15 5.67
CA ASP A 259 16.43 -7.80 6.02
C ASP A 259 15.45 -7.93 4.84
N PHE A 260 15.69 -7.25 3.71
CA PHE A 260 14.93 -7.46 2.48
C PHE A 260 15.20 -8.84 1.85
N GLN A 261 16.40 -9.39 2.07
CA GLN A 261 16.82 -10.69 1.52
C GLN A 261 16.41 -11.89 2.39
N ARG A 262 16.04 -11.66 3.66
CA ARG A 262 15.82 -12.74 4.64
C ARG A 262 14.45 -13.43 4.60
N ASN A 263 13.50 -12.90 3.82
CA ASN A 263 12.17 -13.52 3.66
C ASN A 263 12.04 -14.33 2.36
N ALA A 264 13.13 -14.51 1.59
CA ALA A 264 13.13 -15.17 0.29
C ALA A 264 13.69 -16.62 0.30
N ASN A 265 13.87 -17.23 1.48
CA ASN A 265 14.34 -18.62 1.64
C ASN A 265 13.31 -19.50 2.35
#